data_AF-A0A917C736-F1
#
_entry.id   AF-A0A917C736-F1
#
_cell.length_a   1.000
_cell.length_b   1.000
_cell.length_c   1.000
_cell.angle_alpha   90.00
_cell.angle_beta   90.00
_cell.angle_gamma   90.00
#
_symmetry.space_group_name_H-M   'P 1'
#
loop_
_entity.id
_entity.type
_entity.pdbx_description
1 polymer ?
#
loop_
_entity_poly.entity_id
_entity_poly.type
_entity_poly.pdbx_seq_one_letter_code
_entity_poly.pdbx_strand_id
1 'polypeptide(L)' 'MLEFAARIDVNVSTVSRICRGVVVPSRSTMQRIFDATDGKVQPSDLVQFDQGNRT' A
#
# COMPACT_ATOMS: atom_id res chain seq x y z
N MET A 1 -9.09 9.77 1.90
CA MET A 1 -7.64 9.52 1.79
C MET A 1 -6.90 9.87 3.08
N LEU A 2 -7.17 11.03 3.70
CA LEU A 2 -6.62 11.41 5.02
C LEU A 2 -6.99 10.41 6.13
N GLU A 3 -8.26 10.02 6.22
CA GLU A 3 -8.74 9.06 7.22
C GLU A 3 -8.09 7.68 7.06
N PHE A 4 -7.92 7.21 5.82
CA PHE A 4 -7.25 5.94 5.54
C PHE A 4 -5.76 5.99 5.94
N ALA A 5 -5.07 7.08 5.59
CA ALA A 5 -3.68 7.30 5.95
C ALA A 5 -3.48 7.30 7.48
N ALA A 6 -4.38 7.98 8.22
CA ALA A 6 -4.39 7.95 9.67
C ALA A 6 -4.66 6.54 10.22
N ARG A 7 -5.60 5.79 9.63
CA ARG A 7 -5.96 4.44 10.06
C ARG A 7 -4.83 3.41 9.91
N ILE A 8 -4.00 3.56 8.88
CA ILE A 8 -2.82 2.70 8.70
C ILE A 8 -1.52 3.32 9.27
N ASP A 9 -1.65 4.47 9.93
CA ASP A 9 -0.57 5.20 10.59
C ASP A 9 0.60 5.47 9.64
N VAL A 10 0.29 6.10 8.50
CA VAL A 10 1.27 6.61 7.53
C VAL A 10 0.84 7.96 6.97
N ASN A 11 1.78 8.69 6.35
CA ASN A 11 1.46 9.93 5.66
C ASN A 11 0.68 9.70 4.35
N VAL A 12 -0.17 10.65 3.98
CA VAL A 12 -0.94 10.62 2.71
C VAL A 12 -0.02 10.50 1.48
N SER A 13 1.16 11.12 1.54
CA SER A 13 2.19 11.00 0.50
C SER A 13 2.69 9.56 0.35
N THR A 14 2.84 8.82 1.45
CA THR A 14 3.20 7.40 1.44
C THR A 14 2.09 6.56 0.82
N VAL A 15 0.82 6.80 1.19
CA VAL A 15 -0.32 6.12 0.56
C VAL A 15 -0.32 6.35 -0.95
N SER A 16 -0.09 7.59 -1.38
CA SER A 16 -0.04 7.95 -2.80
C SER A 16 1.08 7.24 -3.56
N ARG A 17 2.25 7.06 -2.92
CA ARG A 17 3.38 6.31 -3.50
C ARG A 17 3.10 4.82 -3.59
N ILE A 18 2.42 4.26 -2.58
CA ILE A 18 1.99 2.84 -2.58
C ILE A 18 0.97 2.61 -3.72
N CYS A 19 -0.06 3.45 -3.84
CA CYS A 19 -1.05 3.34 -4.91
C CYS A 19 -0.44 3.48 -6.32
N ARG A 20 0.66 4.22 -6.46
CA ARG A 20 1.40 4.38 -7.71
C ARG A 20 2.45 3.28 -7.94
N GLY A 21 2.59 2.32 -7.03
CA GLY A 21 3.61 1.27 -7.11
C GLY A 21 5.06 1.75 -6.92
N VAL A 22 5.27 2.99 -6.46
CA VAL A 22 6.61 3.59 -6.29
C VAL A 22 7.32 3.04 -5.05
N VAL A 23 6.55 2.57 -4.06
CA VAL A 23 7.07 2.03 -2.80
C VAL A 23 6.28 0.78 -2.43
N VAL A 24 7.00 -0.28 -2.11
CA VAL A 24 6.44 -1.47 -1.47
C VAL A 24 6.30 -1.18 0.04
N PRO A 25 5.08 -1.24 0.60
CA PRO A 25 4.88 -1.06 2.04
C PRO A 25 5.59 -2.16 2.84
N SER A 26 6.05 -1.80 4.04
CA SER A 26 6.61 -2.77 4.99
C SER A 26 5.57 -3.80 5.42
N ARG A 27 6.00 -4.95 5.97
CA ARG A 27 5.08 -5.99 6.45
C ARG A 27 4.06 -5.48 7.47
N SER A 28 4.49 -4.63 8.41
CA SER A 28 3.58 -4.03 9.40
C SER A 28 2.59 -3.06 8.77
N THR A 29 3.03 -2.24 7.82
CA THR A 29 2.15 -1.37 7.02
C THR A 29 1.15 -2.19 6.21
N MET A 30 1.58 -3.32 5.61
CA MET A 30 0.67 -4.19 4.87
C MET A 30 -0.38 -4.83 5.75
N GLN A 31 -0.03 -5.26 6.97
CA GLN A 31 -1.03 -5.77 7.90
C GLN A 31 -2.11 -4.72 8.19
N ARG A 32 -1.70 -3.47 8.44
CA ARG A 32 -2.65 -2.36 8.66
C ARG A 32 -3.51 -2.07 7.43
N ILE A 33 -2.95 -2.14 6.23
CA ILE A 33 -3.69 -1.99 4.98
C ILE A 33 -4.72 -3.11 4.83
N PHE A 34 -4.33 -4.36 5.09
CA PHE A 34 -5.23 -5.51 5.06
C PHE A 34 -6.39 -5.33 6.04
N ASP A 35 -6.11 -4.97 7.29
CA ASP A 35 -7.12 -4.76 8.32
C ASP A 35 -8.02 -3.55 8.02
N ALA A 36 -7.46 -2.47 7.47
CA ALA A 36 -8.21 -1.27 7.11
C ALA A 36 -9.11 -1.45 5.88
N THR A 37 -8.78 -2.40 5.01
CA THR A 37 -9.53 -2.71 3.79
C THR A 37 -10.47 -3.91 3.95
N ASP A 38 -10.53 -4.49 5.15
CA ASP A 38 -11.33 -5.69 5.43
C ASP A 38 -10.91 -6.86 4.52
N GLY A 39 -9.59 -7.04 4.40
CA GLY A 39 -8.97 -8.10 3.60
C GLY A 39 -9.06 -7.94 2.08
N LYS A 40 -9.61 -6.82 1.59
CA LYS A 40 -9.77 -6.57 0.14
C LYS A 40 -8.46 -6.25 -0.57
N VAL A 41 -7.44 -5.79 0.16
CA VAL A 41 -6.10 -5.53 -0.39
C VAL A 41 -5.11 -6.48 0.25
N GLN A 42 -4.49 -7.32 -0.57
CA GLN A 42 -3.47 -8.28 -0.19
C GLN A 42 -2.08 -7.84 -0.67
N PRO A 43 -1.01 -8.36 -0.06
CA PRO A 43 0.36 -8.05 -0.50
C PRO A 43 0.60 -8.35 -1.98
N SER A 44 0.01 -9.42 -2.52
CA SER A 44 0.10 -9.79 -3.94
C SER A 44 -0.41 -8.70 -4.88
N ASP A 45 -1.41 -7.93 -4.46
CA ASP A 45 -2.00 -6.86 -5.28
C ASP A 45 -1.03 -5.70 -5.49
N LEU A 46 -0.05 -5.55 -4.59
CA LEU A 46 0.96 -4.49 -4.66
C LEU A 46 2.27 -4.96 -5.31
N VAL A 47 2.51 -6.27 -5.38
CA VAL A 47 3.74 -6.85 -5.95
C VAL A 47 3.71 -6.90 -7.48
N GLN A 48 2.53 -6.90 -8.11
CA GLN A 48 2.42 -6.91 -9.58
C GLN A 48 3.01 -5.66 -10.27
N PHE A 49 3.26 -4.57 -9.54
CA PHE A 49 3.79 -3.33 -10.11
C PHE A 49 5.30 -3.33 -10.37
N ASP A 50 6.07 -4.30 -9.85
CA ASP A 50 7.52 -4.39 -10.07
C ASP A 50 7.89 -5.10 -11.39
N GLN A 51 6.97 -5.86 -12.01
CA GLN A 51 7.27 -6.66 -13.19
C GLN A 51 7.13 -5.93 -14.54
N GLY A 52 6.82 -4.63 -14.54
CA GLY A 52 6.46 -3.88 -15.77
C GLY A 52 7.44 -2.80 -16.24
N ASN A 53 8.54 -2.52 -15.53
CA ASN A 53 9.47 -1.46 -15.92
C ASN A 53 10.94 -1.94 -16.01
N ARG A 54 11.14 -3.03 -16.77
CA ARG A 54 12.43 -3.36 -17.38
C ARG A 54 12.34 -3.10 -18.88
N THR A 55 12.49 -1.85 -19.28
CA THR A 55 13.01 -1.46 -20.60
C THR A 55 14.47 -1.11 -20.46
#